data_AF-A0A915M754-F1
#
_entry.id   AF-A0A915M754-F1
#
_cell.length_a   1.000
_cell.length_b   1.000
_cell.length_c   1.000
_cell.angle_alpha   90.00
_cell.angle_beta   90.00
_cell.angle_gamma   90.00
#
_symmetry.space_group_name_H-M   'P 1'
#
loop_
_entity.id
_entity.type
_entity.pdbx_description
1 polymer ?
#
loop_
_entity_poly.entity_id
_entity_poly.type
_entity_poly.pdbx_seq_one_letter_code
_entity_poly.pdbx_strand_id
1 'polypeptide(L)'
;MNDFIKWLESDGNILFSNVDICLIDKSVGYGLFTKENVRLNEVLIKIPEKYIITADFVSNIKEYADILNRFVFDSSELLALFFAFERVYFDYFCKQLGSLNDETAYFVQWTLEMPNGFEHFLNCRKELMNEKRNESDFWWKSYIGILPRNFSTPLFIYYLKENGNAKIKEIASQLPIETKEKLLGQLDELIIFEEKFLKLLLNSFEGDTFQIAKELSQDSIVFWREICCWAWHIVNTRSIFTENSSLHSVNKQKSCDKNQKIFSKKKKKTDEENFGGSLALVPLVDMLNHSPDASV
;
A
#
# COMPACT_ATOMS: atom_id res chain seq x y z
N MET A 1 -9.39 -2.75 16.01
CA MET A 1 -10.34 -1.62 15.97
C MET A 1 -10.15 -0.67 17.16
N ASN A 2 -10.23 -1.14 18.41
CA ASN A 2 -10.05 -0.27 19.59
C ASN A 2 -8.76 0.55 19.58
N ASP A 3 -7.64 -0.04 19.17
CA ASP A 3 -6.35 0.67 19.09
C ASP A 3 -6.31 1.73 17.98
N PHE A 4 -7.12 1.56 16.93
CA PHE A 4 -7.30 2.57 15.89
C PHE A 4 -8.12 3.75 16.40
N ILE A 5 -9.23 3.49 17.10
CA ILE A 5 -10.04 4.54 17.71
C ILE A 5 -9.20 5.34 18.73
N LYS A 6 -8.48 4.66 19.63
CA LYS A 6 -7.57 5.32 20.58
C LYS A 6 -6.50 6.16 19.89
N TRP A 7 -5.99 5.71 18.75
CA TRP A 7 -5.02 6.45 17.96
C TRP A 7 -5.63 7.69 17.29
N LEU A 8 -6.87 7.62 16.82
CA LEU A 8 -7.59 8.80 16.32
C LEU A 8 -7.83 9.83 17.45
N GLU A 9 -8.05 9.36 18.68
CA GLU A 9 -8.30 10.21 19.85
C GLU A 9 -7.03 10.80 20.48
N SER A 10 -5.85 10.20 20.23
CA SER A 10 -4.64 10.46 21.02
C SER A 10 -4.19 11.93 21.03
N ASP A 11 -4.41 12.62 19.92
CA ASP A 11 -3.92 14.00 19.73
C ASP A 11 -5.04 15.04 19.80
N GLY A 12 -6.30 14.62 19.95
CA GLY A 12 -7.49 15.50 19.99
C GLY A 12 -7.74 16.37 18.74
N ASN A 13 -6.90 16.25 17.71
CA ASN A 13 -6.94 17.08 16.51
C ASN A 13 -7.78 16.48 15.37
N ILE A 14 -8.21 15.23 15.50
CA ILE A 14 -9.10 14.58 14.55
C ILE A 14 -10.54 14.77 15.02
N LEU A 15 -11.35 15.41 14.18
CA LEU A 15 -12.80 15.48 14.41
C LEU A 15 -13.44 14.20 13.87
N PHE A 16 -14.10 13.43 14.73
CA PHE A 16 -14.92 12.28 14.33
C PHE A 16 -15.97 11.88 15.39
N SER A 17 -16.31 12.77 16.34
CA SER A 17 -17.09 12.43 17.55
C SER A 17 -18.49 11.90 17.26
N ASN A 18 -19.17 12.41 16.21
CA ASN A 18 -20.49 11.96 15.77
C ASN A 18 -20.43 10.77 14.80
N VAL A 19 -19.27 10.11 14.67
CA VAL A 19 -19.06 8.98 13.77
C VAL A 19 -18.70 7.74 14.60
N ASP A 20 -19.29 6.61 14.21
CA ASP A 20 -18.93 5.27 14.67
C ASP A 20 -18.42 4.42 13.52
N ILE A 21 -17.48 3.52 13.83
CA ILE A 21 -16.95 2.53 12.90
C ILE A 21 -17.65 1.20 13.20
N CYS A 22 -18.50 0.75 12.28
CA CYS A 22 -19.30 -0.47 12.47
C CYS A 22 -18.94 -1.51 11.41
N LEU A 23 -18.94 -2.78 11.80
CA LEU A 23 -18.95 -3.87 10.83
C LEU A 23 -20.35 -3.95 10.21
N ILE A 24 -20.46 -3.73 8.91
CA ILE A 24 -21.75 -3.79 8.19
C ILE A 24 -22.14 -5.24 7.98
N ASP A 25 -21.27 -5.97 7.28
CA ASP A 25 -21.41 -7.40 6.99
C ASP A 25 -20.03 -7.97 6.65
N LYS A 26 -19.84 -9.29 6.75
CA LYS A 26 -18.57 -9.95 6.40
C LYS A 26 -18.17 -9.77 4.92
N SER A 27 -19.14 -9.57 4.02
CA SER A 27 -18.90 -9.37 2.59
C SER A 27 -18.55 -7.94 2.20
N VAL A 28 -18.99 -6.95 2.99
CA VAL A 28 -18.74 -5.52 2.76
C VAL A 28 -17.58 -5.01 3.62
N GLY A 29 -17.46 -5.51 4.84
CA GLY A 29 -16.50 -5.08 5.83
C GLY A 29 -17.03 -3.95 6.71
N TYR A 30 -16.12 -3.08 7.15
CA TYR A 30 -16.43 -1.96 8.03
C TYR A 30 -16.93 -0.74 7.24
N GLY A 31 -17.73 0.08 7.90
CA GLY A 31 -18.18 1.37 7.39
C GLY A 31 -18.35 2.38 8.51
N LEU A 32 -18.60 3.63 8.12
CA LEU A 32 -18.88 4.72 9.05
C LEU A 32 -20.38 4.97 9.16
N PHE A 33 -20.84 5.20 10.38
CA PHE A 33 -22.23 5.53 10.71
C PHE A 33 -22.27 6.77 11.58
N THR A 34 -23.33 7.55 11.47
CA THR A 34 -23.52 8.69 12.37
C THR A 34 -24.18 8.20 13.67
N LYS A 35 -23.76 8.77 14.80
CA LYS A 35 -24.39 8.49 16.10
C LYS A 35 -25.72 9.23 16.25
N GLU A 36 -25.80 10.39 15.61
CA GLU A 36 -26.93 11.30 15.65
C GLU A 36 -27.35 11.73 14.24
N ASN A 37 -28.48 12.44 14.14
CA ASN A 37 -28.95 13.01 12.89
C ASN A 37 -27.98 14.10 12.41
N VAL A 38 -27.56 13.99 11.14
CA VAL A 38 -26.64 14.94 10.52
C VAL A 38 -27.35 15.88 9.58
N ARG A 39 -26.90 17.13 9.52
CA ARG A 39 -27.41 18.11 8.55
C ARG A 39 -26.61 18.06 7.27
N LEU A 40 -27.25 18.46 6.17
CA LEU A 40 -26.53 18.69 4.92
C LEU A 40 -25.40 19.70 5.12
N ASN A 41 -24.22 19.39 4.59
CA ASN A 41 -22.98 20.18 4.73
C ASN A 41 -22.40 20.26 6.15
N GLU A 42 -22.86 19.43 7.08
CA GLU A 42 -22.21 19.28 8.38
C GLU A 42 -20.84 18.58 8.21
N VAL A 43 -19.81 19.10 8.86
CA VAL A 43 -18.48 18.50 8.83
C VAL A 43 -18.41 17.37 9.86
N LEU A 44 -18.47 16.12 9.40
CA LEU A 44 -18.42 14.95 10.26
C LEU A 44 -17.01 14.50 10.60
N ILE A 45 -16.09 14.66 9.64
CA ILE A 45 -14.71 14.19 9.74
C ILE A 45 -13.77 15.31 9.34
N LYS A 46 -12.75 15.56 10.17
CA LYS A 46 -11.62 16.44 9.83
C LYS A 46 -10.32 15.75 10.19
N ILE A 47 -9.52 15.44 9.18
CA ILE A 47 -8.21 14.78 9.34
C ILE A 47 -7.10 15.81 9.12
N PRO A 48 -6.20 16.05 10.08
CA PRO A 48 -5.01 16.87 9.88
C PRO A 48 -4.03 16.23 8.88
N GLU A 49 -3.31 17.06 8.10
CA GLU A 49 -2.39 16.61 7.03
C GLU A 49 -1.34 15.61 7.52
N LYS A 50 -0.84 15.75 8.76
CA LYS A 50 0.13 14.82 9.36
C LYS A 50 -0.33 13.35 9.47
N TYR A 51 -1.64 13.09 9.32
CA TYR A 51 -2.20 11.74 9.31
C TYR A 51 -2.39 11.17 7.91
N ILE A 52 -2.26 11.99 6.87
CA ILE A 52 -2.44 11.61 5.49
C ILE A 52 -1.14 10.97 5.00
N ILE A 53 -1.25 9.79 4.38
CA ILE A 53 -0.11 9.06 3.82
C ILE A 53 -0.06 9.35 2.33
N THR A 54 0.85 10.24 1.93
CA THR A 54 1.07 10.59 0.51
C THR A 54 2.37 9.99 -0.01
N ALA A 55 2.49 9.88 -1.34
CA ALA A 55 3.75 9.44 -1.95
C ALA A 55 4.91 10.40 -1.64
N ASP A 56 4.64 11.71 -1.54
CA ASP A 56 5.62 12.73 -1.14
C ASP A 56 6.05 12.56 0.33
N PHE A 57 5.09 12.29 1.21
CA PHE A 57 5.40 11.97 2.59
C PHE A 57 6.31 10.73 2.67
N VAL A 58 5.97 9.66 1.94
CA VAL A 58 6.76 8.43 1.90
C VAL A 58 8.15 8.64 1.31
N SER A 59 8.29 9.43 0.24
CA SER A 59 9.60 9.69 -0.39
C SER A 59 10.56 10.45 0.51
N ASN A 60 10.04 11.20 1.50
CA ASN A 60 10.83 11.91 2.50
C ASN A 60 11.28 11.01 3.67
N ILE A 61 10.76 9.78 3.77
CA ILE A 61 11.27 8.79 4.70
C ILE A 61 12.59 8.25 4.15
N LYS A 62 13.67 8.37 4.93
CA LYS A 62 15.05 8.07 4.51
C LYS A 62 15.18 6.74 3.76
N GLU A 63 14.59 5.69 4.28
CA GLU A 63 14.66 4.34 3.72
C GLU A 63 14.06 4.27 2.31
N TYR A 64 12.93 4.94 2.09
CA TYR A 64 12.28 5.00 0.79
C TYR A 64 13.00 5.97 -0.15
N ALA A 65 13.55 7.07 0.36
CA ALA A 65 14.43 7.96 -0.40
C ALA A 65 15.65 7.19 -0.95
N ASP A 66 16.28 6.36 -0.13
CA ASP A 66 17.43 5.52 -0.52
C ASP A 66 17.04 4.45 -1.55
N ILE A 67 15.82 3.94 -1.50
CA ILE A 67 15.26 3.07 -2.55
C ILE A 67 15.06 3.86 -3.84
N LEU A 68 14.45 5.04 -3.77
CA LEU A 68 14.16 5.90 -4.93
C LEU A 68 15.43 6.41 -5.62
N ASN A 69 16.54 6.53 -4.90
CA ASN A 69 17.86 6.82 -5.48
C ASN A 69 18.38 5.70 -6.40
N ARG A 70 17.85 4.47 -6.25
CA ARG A 70 18.29 3.27 -6.98
C ARG A 70 17.23 2.73 -7.94
N PHE A 71 15.95 2.97 -7.66
CA PHE A 71 14.81 2.44 -8.38
C PHE A 71 13.80 3.53 -8.70
N VAL A 72 13.18 3.44 -9.88
CA VAL A 72 12.13 4.37 -10.29
C VAL A 72 10.77 3.76 -10.01
N PHE A 73 10.02 4.41 -9.11
CA PHE A 73 8.64 4.11 -8.77
C PHE A 73 7.76 5.33 -9.01
N ASP A 74 6.56 5.13 -9.57
CA ASP A 74 5.53 6.18 -9.55
C ASP A 74 4.88 6.32 -8.16
N SER A 75 4.02 7.32 -7.98
CA SER A 75 3.36 7.59 -6.69
C SER A 75 2.54 6.41 -6.17
N SER A 76 1.88 5.66 -7.05
CA SER A 76 1.06 4.51 -6.68
C SER A 76 1.92 3.32 -6.28
N GLU A 77 2.99 3.08 -7.03
CA GLU A 77 3.96 2.02 -6.76
C GLU A 77 4.73 2.29 -5.46
N LEU A 78 5.10 3.55 -5.19
CA LEU A 78 5.78 3.95 -3.96
C LEU A 78 4.88 3.76 -2.73
N LEU A 79 3.60 4.11 -2.83
CA LEU A 79 2.64 3.84 -1.75
C LEU A 79 2.44 2.33 -1.55
N ALA A 80 2.35 1.55 -2.63
CA ALA A 80 2.20 0.11 -2.54
C ALA A 80 3.45 -0.53 -1.91
N LEU A 81 4.64 -0.04 -2.26
CA LEU A 81 5.91 -0.44 -1.64
C LEU A 81 5.89 -0.16 -0.13
N PHE A 82 5.44 1.02 0.27
CA PHE A 82 5.29 1.40 1.67
C PHE A 82 4.37 0.45 2.42
N PHE A 83 3.15 0.21 1.92
CA PHE A 83 2.22 -0.70 2.59
C PHE A 83 2.73 -2.13 2.64
N ALA A 84 3.41 -2.62 1.59
CA ALA A 84 4.00 -3.95 1.57
C ALA A 84 4.97 -4.14 2.74
N PHE A 85 5.95 -3.25 2.91
CA PHE A 85 6.94 -3.36 3.97
C PHE A 85 6.35 -3.11 5.36
N GLU A 86 5.55 -2.07 5.53
CA GLU A 86 4.98 -1.73 6.83
C GLU A 86 3.99 -2.81 7.30
N ARG A 87 3.37 -3.54 6.36
CA ARG A 87 2.54 -4.70 6.68
C ARG A 87 3.35 -5.86 7.25
N VAL A 88 4.46 -6.23 6.59
CA VAL A 88 5.33 -7.30 7.07
C VAL A 88 5.91 -6.93 8.44
N TYR A 89 6.31 -5.67 8.60
CA TYR A 89 6.75 -5.15 9.88
C TYR A 89 5.68 -5.28 10.97
N PHE A 90 4.44 -4.84 10.69
CA PHE A 90 3.33 -4.95 11.64
C PHE A 90 3.03 -6.40 12.03
N ASP A 91 2.90 -7.32 11.06
CA ASP A 91 2.58 -8.72 11.36
C ASP A 91 3.72 -9.41 12.13
N TYR A 92 4.99 -9.06 11.85
CA TYR A 92 6.14 -9.66 12.54
C TYR A 92 6.35 -9.10 13.95
N PHE A 93 6.32 -7.77 14.13
CA PHE A 93 6.69 -7.13 15.41
C PHE A 93 5.50 -6.79 16.31
N CYS A 94 4.32 -6.46 15.76
CA CYS A 94 3.20 -5.97 16.56
C CYS A 94 2.22 -7.08 16.96
N LYS A 95 2.08 -8.13 16.17
CA LYS A 95 1.06 -9.17 16.37
C LYS A 95 1.48 -10.41 17.14
N GLN A 96 2.77 -10.63 17.34
CA GLN A 96 3.24 -11.73 18.19
C GLN A 96 2.83 -11.58 19.68
N LEU A 97 2.13 -10.50 20.03
CA LEU A 97 1.65 -10.19 21.38
C LEU A 97 0.18 -10.55 21.68
N GLY A 98 -0.59 -11.19 20.77
CA GLY A 98 -2.01 -11.47 21.04
C GLY A 98 -2.68 -12.64 20.30
N SER A 99 -3.03 -13.70 21.06
CA SER A 99 -4.08 -14.72 20.89
C SER A 99 -4.50 -15.19 19.48
N LEU A 100 -4.30 -16.49 19.24
CA LEU A 100 -4.40 -17.23 17.97
C LEU A 100 -5.75 -17.97 17.78
N ASN A 101 -6.89 -17.36 18.11
CA ASN A 101 -8.16 -18.09 18.30
C ASN A 101 -9.26 -17.84 17.24
N ASP A 102 -8.98 -17.39 16.02
CA ASP A 102 -10.05 -17.21 15.01
C ASP A 102 -9.75 -17.98 13.71
N GLU A 103 -10.44 -19.12 13.57
CA GLU A 103 -10.21 -20.19 12.58
C GLU A 103 -10.79 -19.93 11.17
N THR A 104 -11.24 -18.71 10.83
CA THR A 104 -11.95 -18.47 9.54
C THR A 104 -11.16 -17.68 8.50
N ALA A 105 -9.86 -17.61 8.67
CA ALA A 105 -8.99 -16.87 7.77
C ALA A 105 -8.23 -17.87 6.88
N TYR A 106 -8.50 -17.89 5.57
CA TYR A 106 -7.53 -18.40 4.60
C TYR A 106 -6.29 -17.51 4.70
N PHE A 107 -5.42 -17.80 5.66
CA PHE A 107 -4.14 -17.17 5.84
C PHE A 107 -3.16 -18.20 6.33
N VAL A 108 -1.99 -18.19 5.69
CA VAL A 108 -0.77 -18.82 6.15
C VAL A 108 -0.64 -18.56 7.65
N GLN A 109 -0.77 -19.63 8.42
CA GLN A 109 -0.41 -19.63 9.83
C GLN A 109 1.07 -19.22 9.87
N TRP A 110 1.37 -18.03 10.40
CA TRP A 110 2.73 -17.48 10.45
C TRP A 110 3.57 -18.29 11.44
N THR A 111 4.02 -19.46 11.01
CA THR A 111 5.00 -20.31 11.70
C THR A 111 6.38 -20.21 11.06
N LEU A 112 6.55 -19.38 10.03
CA LEU A 112 7.81 -19.19 9.34
C LEU A 112 8.72 -18.24 10.13
N GLU A 113 9.99 -18.65 10.19
CA GLU A 113 11.12 -17.78 10.50
C GLU A 113 11.06 -16.49 9.65
N MET A 114 11.75 -15.43 10.08
CA MET A 114 11.77 -14.14 9.38
C MET A 114 11.96 -14.34 7.87
N PRO A 115 11.09 -13.79 7.00
CA PRO A 115 11.20 -14.03 5.58
C PRO A 115 12.57 -13.59 5.09
N ASN A 116 13.23 -14.45 4.34
CA ASN A 116 14.49 -14.11 3.70
C ASN A 116 14.28 -12.85 2.82
N GLY A 117 15.22 -11.90 2.89
CA GLY A 117 15.08 -10.55 2.30
C GLY A 117 14.42 -9.50 3.17
N PHE A 118 13.54 -9.92 4.07
CA PHE A 118 13.10 -9.02 5.14
C PHE A 118 14.23 -8.74 6.11
N GLU A 119 15.13 -9.70 6.34
CA GLU A 119 16.32 -9.46 7.18
C GLU A 119 17.20 -8.34 6.63
N HIS A 120 17.47 -8.31 5.33
CA HIS A 120 18.27 -7.23 4.74
C HIS A 120 17.54 -5.89 4.84
N PHE A 121 16.24 -5.84 4.49
CA PHE A 121 15.41 -4.65 4.69
C PHE A 121 15.44 -4.18 6.16
N LEU A 122 15.31 -5.13 7.10
CA LEU A 122 15.42 -4.86 8.52
C LEU A 122 16.84 -4.54 8.95
N ASN A 123 17.90 -4.99 8.29
CA ASN A 123 19.28 -4.69 8.63
C ASN A 123 19.65 -3.28 8.15
N CYS A 124 19.21 -2.88 6.95
CA CYS A 124 19.19 -1.47 6.54
C CYS A 124 18.42 -0.62 7.56
N ARG A 125 17.33 -1.16 8.11
CA ARG A 125 16.59 -0.54 9.22
C ARG A 125 17.38 -0.59 10.54
N LYS A 126 18.06 -1.69 10.90
CA LYS A 126 18.76 -1.93 12.18
C LYS A 126 20.05 -1.14 12.34
N GLU A 127 20.81 -0.93 11.26
CA GLU A 127 21.97 -0.01 11.28
C GLU A 127 21.56 1.42 11.65
N LEU A 128 20.30 1.79 11.37
CA LEU A 128 19.64 3.00 11.87
C LEU A 128 19.00 2.85 13.26
N MET A 129 18.65 1.63 13.70
CA MET A 129 17.90 1.37 14.96
C MET A 129 18.79 1.16 16.19
N ASN A 130 20.10 1.41 16.11
CA ASN A 130 20.90 1.66 17.32
C ASN A 130 20.42 2.93 18.06
N GLU A 131 19.67 3.79 17.38
CA GLU A 131 18.77 4.75 18.02
C GLU A 131 17.39 4.09 18.11
N LYS A 132 16.99 3.70 19.33
CA LYS A 132 15.67 3.13 19.63
C LYS A 132 14.60 3.98 18.95
N ARG A 133 13.93 3.44 17.93
CA ARG A 133 12.62 3.98 17.57
C ARG A 133 11.73 3.85 18.80
N ASN A 134 11.20 4.96 19.27
CA ASN A 134 10.13 4.92 20.24
C ASN A 134 8.90 4.31 19.54
N GLU A 135 7.99 3.67 20.27
CA GLU A 135 6.72 3.18 19.68
C GLU A 135 5.94 4.28 18.92
N SER A 136 6.27 5.55 19.16
CA SER A 136 5.79 6.74 18.44
C SER A 136 6.16 6.78 16.95
N ASP A 137 7.22 6.08 16.54
CA ASP A 137 7.77 6.21 15.18
C ASP A 137 7.05 5.29 14.18
N PHE A 138 6.20 4.38 14.67
CA PHE A 138 5.28 3.58 13.86
C PHE A 138 3.87 4.17 14.00
N TRP A 139 3.75 5.46 13.66
CA TRP A 139 2.55 6.26 13.88
C TRP A 139 1.30 5.62 13.27
N TRP A 140 1.39 5.01 12.08
CA TRP A 140 0.24 4.39 11.40
C TRP A 140 -0.02 2.93 11.79
N LYS A 141 0.62 2.39 12.84
CA LYS A 141 0.45 0.97 13.25
C LYS A 141 -1.01 0.58 13.43
N SER A 142 -1.75 1.45 14.10
CA SER A 142 -3.16 1.21 14.39
C SER A 142 -4.02 1.25 13.12
N TYR A 143 -3.64 2.09 12.15
CA TYR A 143 -4.30 2.15 10.84
C TYR A 143 -3.99 0.90 10.01
N ILE A 144 -2.71 0.51 9.88
CA ILE A 144 -2.31 -0.71 9.15
C ILE A 144 -3.00 -1.95 9.73
N GLY A 145 -3.14 -2.00 11.06
CA GLY A 145 -3.80 -3.10 11.76
C GLY A 145 -5.28 -3.29 11.42
N ILE A 146 -5.97 -2.26 10.91
CA ILE A 146 -7.38 -2.33 10.52
C ILE A 146 -7.62 -2.43 9.01
N LEU A 147 -6.56 -2.31 8.19
CA LEU A 147 -6.68 -2.45 6.74
C LEU A 147 -7.24 -3.83 6.34
N PRO A 148 -8.04 -3.91 5.26
CA PRO A 148 -8.65 -5.16 4.82
C PRO A 148 -7.56 -6.15 4.47
N ARG A 149 -7.78 -7.42 4.81
CA ARG A 149 -6.82 -8.50 4.49
C ARG A 149 -7.11 -9.16 3.14
N ASN A 150 -8.35 -9.06 2.68
CA ASN A 150 -8.83 -9.66 1.45
C ASN A 150 -9.61 -8.64 0.64
N PHE A 151 -9.64 -8.87 -0.67
CA PHE A 151 -10.42 -8.09 -1.61
C PHE A 151 -11.26 -9.01 -2.48
N SER A 152 -12.38 -8.48 -2.98
CA SER A 152 -13.31 -9.20 -3.87
C SER A 152 -13.00 -8.96 -5.35
N THR A 153 -11.89 -8.30 -5.68
CA THR A 153 -11.51 -8.03 -7.07
C THR A 153 -11.10 -9.34 -7.78
N PRO A 154 -11.38 -9.48 -9.08
CA PRO A 154 -10.90 -10.64 -9.85
C PRO A 154 -9.38 -10.80 -9.80
N LEU A 155 -8.63 -9.69 -9.79
CA LEU A 155 -7.17 -9.72 -9.64
C LEU A 155 -6.80 -10.39 -8.32
N PHE A 156 -7.29 -9.92 -7.18
CA PHE A 156 -6.94 -10.50 -5.88
C PHE A 156 -7.32 -11.99 -5.77
N ILE A 157 -8.49 -12.36 -6.30
CA ILE A 157 -9.02 -13.74 -6.19
C ILE A 157 -8.22 -14.75 -7.03
N TYR A 158 -7.71 -14.34 -8.19
CA TYR A 158 -7.14 -15.27 -9.17
C TYR A 158 -5.64 -15.10 -9.42
N TYR A 159 -5.07 -13.91 -9.24
CA TYR A 159 -3.70 -13.59 -9.68
C TYR A 159 -2.64 -14.55 -9.16
N LEU A 160 -2.74 -14.94 -7.88
CA LEU A 160 -1.76 -15.81 -7.21
C LEU A 160 -2.07 -17.31 -7.36
N LYS A 161 -3.20 -17.67 -7.98
CA LYS A 161 -3.56 -19.06 -8.22
C LYS A 161 -2.78 -19.63 -9.42
N GLU A 162 -2.68 -20.95 -9.47
CA GLU A 162 -2.16 -21.63 -10.65
C GLU A 162 -2.97 -21.20 -11.90
N ASN A 163 -2.27 -20.81 -12.97
CA ASN A 163 -2.86 -20.25 -14.18
C ASN A 163 -3.71 -18.98 -13.97
N GLY A 164 -3.50 -18.25 -12.87
CA GLY A 164 -4.24 -17.04 -12.50
C GLY A 164 -4.37 -16.00 -13.61
N ASN A 165 -3.25 -15.65 -14.24
CA ASN A 165 -3.22 -14.68 -15.35
C ASN A 165 -4.06 -15.14 -16.56
N ALA A 166 -4.04 -16.44 -16.87
CA ALA A 166 -4.88 -16.99 -17.94
C ALA A 166 -6.36 -16.90 -17.57
N LYS A 167 -6.70 -17.19 -16.31
CA LYS A 167 -8.08 -17.09 -15.81
C LYS A 167 -8.59 -15.65 -15.82
N ILE A 168 -7.76 -14.67 -15.44
CA ILE A 168 -8.13 -13.25 -15.51
C ILE A 168 -8.38 -12.83 -16.96
N LYS A 169 -7.53 -13.26 -17.90
CA LYS A 169 -7.73 -12.99 -19.34
C LYS A 169 -9.00 -13.65 -19.90
N GLU A 170 -9.31 -14.86 -19.45
CA GLU A 170 -10.57 -15.56 -19.79
C GLU A 170 -11.78 -14.76 -19.28
N ILE A 171 -11.78 -14.33 -18.01
CA ILE A 171 -12.84 -13.48 -17.44
C ILE A 171 -12.96 -12.18 -18.25
N ALA A 172 -11.84 -11.51 -18.52
CA ALA A 172 -11.81 -10.27 -19.28
C ALA A 172 -12.43 -10.43 -20.68
N SER A 173 -12.29 -11.60 -21.32
CA SER A 173 -12.87 -11.88 -22.63
C SER A 173 -14.40 -11.88 -22.66
N GLN A 174 -15.04 -12.03 -21.51
CA GLN A 174 -16.49 -12.09 -21.33
C GLN A 174 -17.09 -10.74 -20.91
N LEU A 175 -16.26 -9.73 -20.65
CA LEU A 175 -16.68 -8.40 -20.18
C LEU A 175 -16.90 -7.42 -21.35
N PRO A 176 -17.69 -6.36 -21.14
CA PRO A 176 -17.76 -5.21 -22.06
C PRO A 176 -16.37 -4.64 -22.34
N ILE A 177 -16.17 -4.05 -23.54
CA ILE A 177 -14.85 -3.61 -24.04
C ILE A 177 -14.13 -2.71 -23.02
N GLU A 178 -14.82 -1.69 -22.49
CA GLU A 178 -14.23 -0.75 -21.52
C GLU A 178 -13.81 -1.45 -20.22
N THR A 179 -14.67 -2.32 -19.68
CA THR A 179 -14.36 -3.07 -18.44
C THR A 179 -13.24 -4.09 -18.66
N LYS A 180 -13.19 -4.71 -19.83
CA LYS A 180 -12.12 -5.61 -20.26
C LYS A 180 -10.79 -4.87 -20.32
N GLU A 181 -10.75 -3.74 -21.00
CA GLU A 181 -9.53 -2.91 -21.13
C GLU A 181 -9.04 -2.45 -19.75
N LYS A 182 -9.96 -2.00 -18.88
CA LYS A 182 -9.63 -1.64 -17.51
C LYS A 182 -9.04 -2.81 -16.72
N LEU A 183 -9.66 -3.98 -16.76
CA LEU A 183 -9.21 -5.17 -16.04
C LEU A 183 -7.83 -5.64 -16.51
N LEU A 184 -7.60 -5.64 -17.83
CA LEU A 184 -6.31 -6.02 -18.41
C LEU A 184 -5.22 -4.99 -18.12
N GLY A 185 -5.54 -3.69 -18.15
CA GLY A 185 -4.63 -2.62 -17.75
C GLY A 185 -4.19 -2.76 -16.29
N GLN A 186 -5.13 -3.01 -15.38
CA GLN A 186 -4.83 -3.27 -13.97
C GLN A 186 -3.96 -4.52 -13.77
N LEU A 187 -4.19 -5.57 -14.55
CA LEU A 187 -3.35 -6.77 -14.51
C LEU A 187 -1.91 -6.45 -14.95
N ASP A 188 -1.75 -5.68 -16.04
CA ASP A 188 -0.43 -5.28 -16.53
C ASP A 188 0.29 -4.38 -15.51
N GLU A 189 -0.41 -3.43 -14.89
CA GLU A 189 0.12 -2.58 -13.81
C GLU A 189 0.61 -3.40 -12.61
N LEU A 190 -0.19 -4.38 -12.15
CA LEU A 190 0.21 -5.25 -11.04
C LEU A 190 1.44 -6.10 -11.38
N ILE A 191 1.51 -6.65 -12.60
CA ILE A 191 2.67 -7.43 -13.05
C ILE A 191 3.92 -6.56 -13.10
N ILE A 192 3.83 -5.35 -13.66
CA ILE A 192 4.96 -4.40 -13.73
C ILE A 192 5.44 -4.03 -12.32
N PHE A 193 4.51 -3.73 -11.42
CA PHE A 193 4.85 -3.41 -10.04
C PHE A 193 5.51 -4.60 -9.32
N GLU A 194 4.96 -5.81 -9.45
CA GLU A 194 5.56 -7.02 -8.87
C GLU A 194 6.97 -7.25 -9.38
N GLU A 195 7.21 -7.12 -10.70
CA GLU A 195 8.54 -7.28 -11.26
C GLU A 195 9.54 -6.28 -10.66
N LYS A 196 9.14 -5.01 -10.49
CA LYS A 196 9.99 -3.98 -9.85
C LYS A 196 10.23 -4.29 -8.39
N PHE A 197 9.18 -4.70 -7.66
CA PHE A 197 9.23 -5.03 -6.25
C PHE A 197 10.16 -6.24 -5.99
N LEU A 198 10.02 -7.31 -6.78
CA LEU A 198 10.89 -8.47 -6.69
C LEU A 198 12.33 -8.11 -7.08
N LYS A 199 12.55 -7.31 -8.15
CA LYS A 199 13.90 -6.83 -8.49
C LYS A 199 14.53 -6.03 -7.35
N LEU A 200 13.76 -5.20 -6.66
CA LEU A 200 14.23 -4.48 -5.48
C LEU A 200 14.67 -5.48 -4.39
N LEU A 201 13.84 -6.48 -4.07
CA LEU A 201 14.20 -7.50 -3.08
C LEU A 201 15.47 -8.25 -3.49
N LEU A 202 15.55 -8.71 -4.74
CA LEU A 202 16.71 -9.41 -5.30
C LEU A 202 18.00 -8.57 -5.22
N ASN A 203 17.93 -7.29 -5.58
CA ASN A 203 19.08 -6.39 -5.63
C ASN A 203 19.47 -5.82 -4.26
N SER A 204 18.59 -5.94 -3.26
CA SER A 204 18.91 -5.55 -1.89
C SER A 204 19.90 -6.53 -1.26
N PHE A 205 20.02 -7.75 -1.76
CA PHE A 205 21.01 -8.69 -1.24
C PHE A 205 22.42 -8.39 -1.77
N GLU A 206 23.24 -7.73 -0.97
CA GLU A 206 24.69 -7.73 -1.15
C GLU A 206 25.24 -9.10 -0.70
N GLY A 207 25.55 -10.01 -1.65
CA GLY A 207 26.08 -11.33 -1.31
C GLY A 207 26.36 -12.25 -2.51
N ASP A 208 27.07 -13.35 -2.25
CA ASP A 208 27.35 -14.40 -3.24
C ASP A 208 26.02 -14.99 -3.77
N THR A 209 25.95 -15.23 -5.07
CA THR A 209 24.84 -15.85 -5.82
C THR A 209 24.18 -17.04 -5.12
N PHE A 210 24.96 -17.83 -4.36
CA PHE A 210 24.45 -18.97 -3.59
C PHE A 210 23.58 -18.56 -2.39
N GLN A 211 23.90 -17.45 -1.74
CA GLN A 211 23.15 -16.90 -0.61
C GLN A 211 21.84 -16.26 -1.09
N ILE A 212 21.88 -15.56 -2.23
CA ILE A 212 20.68 -15.06 -2.92
C ILE A 212 19.74 -16.22 -3.28
N ALA A 213 20.25 -17.32 -3.83
CA ALA A 213 19.43 -18.48 -4.19
C ALA A 213 18.78 -19.18 -2.98
N LYS A 214 19.45 -19.17 -1.81
CA LYS A 214 18.90 -19.71 -0.55
C LYS A 214 17.88 -18.75 0.07
N GLU A 215 18.12 -17.45 -0.04
CA GLU A 215 17.26 -16.39 0.49
C GLU A 215 16.00 -16.16 -0.38
N LEU A 216 15.94 -16.71 -1.58
CA LEU A 216 14.76 -16.67 -2.43
C LEU A 216 14.25 -18.07 -2.72
N SER A 217 13.98 -18.82 -1.65
CA SER A 217 13.19 -20.04 -1.76
C SER A 217 11.87 -19.76 -2.46
N GLN A 218 11.31 -20.77 -3.13
CA GLN A 218 10.01 -20.65 -3.79
C GLN A 218 8.94 -20.12 -2.82
N ASP A 219 8.97 -20.56 -1.56
CA ASP A 219 8.05 -20.11 -0.52
C ASP A 219 8.23 -18.61 -0.18
N SER A 220 9.47 -18.12 -0.14
CA SER A 220 9.75 -16.69 0.10
C SER A 220 9.23 -15.82 -1.05
N ILE A 221 9.38 -16.28 -2.29
CA ILE A 221 8.85 -15.59 -3.47
C ILE A 221 7.32 -15.57 -3.41
N VAL A 222 6.66 -16.70 -3.12
CA VAL A 222 5.20 -16.76 -3.00
C VAL A 222 4.70 -15.79 -1.93
N PHE A 223 5.35 -15.76 -0.77
CA PHE A 223 5.04 -14.82 0.30
C PHE A 223 5.13 -13.35 -0.15
N TRP A 224 6.23 -12.96 -0.79
CA TRP A 224 6.41 -11.57 -1.23
C TRP A 224 5.42 -11.18 -2.34
N ARG A 225 5.04 -12.12 -3.20
CA ARG A 225 3.98 -11.92 -4.21
C ARG A 225 2.61 -11.70 -3.57
N GLU A 226 2.29 -12.42 -2.50
CA GLU A 226 1.06 -12.20 -1.71
C GLU A 226 1.02 -10.79 -1.11
N ILE A 227 2.10 -10.37 -0.45
CA ILE A 227 2.22 -9.05 0.16
C ILE A 227 2.15 -7.94 -0.90
N CYS A 228 2.86 -8.11 -2.02
CA CYS A 228 2.85 -7.18 -3.15
C CYS A 228 1.43 -7.01 -3.73
N CYS A 229 0.75 -8.12 -3.99
CA CYS A 229 -0.63 -8.13 -4.47
C CYS A 229 -1.57 -7.42 -3.48
N TRP A 230 -1.46 -7.72 -2.20
CA TRP A 230 -2.25 -7.06 -1.15
C TRP A 230 -2.01 -5.54 -1.12
N ALA A 231 -0.75 -5.10 -1.12
CA ALA A 231 -0.43 -3.69 -1.01
C ALA A 231 -0.86 -2.88 -2.24
N TRP A 232 -0.72 -3.47 -3.44
CA TRP A 232 -1.25 -2.88 -4.68
C TRP A 232 -2.76 -2.66 -4.58
N HIS A 233 -3.51 -3.63 -4.04
CA HIS A 233 -4.96 -3.50 -3.84
C HIS A 233 -5.33 -2.47 -2.79
N ILE A 234 -4.56 -2.32 -1.71
CA ILE A 234 -4.75 -1.24 -0.73
C ILE A 234 -4.72 0.11 -1.43
N VAL A 235 -3.66 0.39 -2.20
CA VAL A 235 -3.54 1.67 -2.91
C VAL A 235 -4.68 1.83 -3.91
N ASN A 236 -4.95 0.84 -4.75
CA ASN A 236 -5.94 0.96 -5.83
C ASN A 236 -7.40 1.02 -5.37
N THR A 237 -7.69 0.64 -4.13
CA THR A 237 -9.07 0.65 -3.59
C THR A 237 -9.33 1.74 -2.56
N ARG A 238 -8.28 2.33 -1.97
CA ARG A 238 -8.41 3.28 -0.85
C ARG A 238 -7.76 4.63 -1.08
N SER A 239 -6.93 4.76 -2.11
CA SER A 239 -6.29 6.05 -2.37
C SER A 239 -7.24 7.04 -3.04
N ILE A 240 -7.01 8.31 -2.73
CA ILE A 240 -7.67 9.45 -3.35
C ILE A 240 -6.63 10.37 -3.96
N PHE A 241 -7.03 11.14 -4.98
CA PHE A 241 -6.21 12.24 -5.47
C PHE A 241 -6.39 13.45 -4.56
N THR A 242 -5.28 14.00 -4.07
CA THR A 242 -5.26 15.25 -3.33
C THR A 242 -4.65 16.33 -4.20
N GLU A 243 -5.21 17.53 -4.18
CA GLU A 243 -4.55 18.70 -4.77
C GLU A 243 -3.26 18.94 -3.97
N ASN A 244 -2.13 19.04 -4.67
CA ASN A 244 -0.86 19.30 -4.01
C ASN A 244 -0.94 20.61 -3.21
N SER A 245 -0.77 20.53 -1.89
CA SER A 245 -0.33 21.70 -1.12
C SER A 245 1.01 22.08 -1.73
N SER A 246 1.11 23.28 -2.30
CA SER A 246 2.31 23.77 -2.96
C SER A 246 3.45 23.90 -1.96
N LEU A 247 4.14 22.80 -1.67
CA LEU A 247 5.32 22.74 -0.82
C LEU A 247 6.51 22.41 -1.72
N HIS A 248 7.26 23.47 -2.01
CA HIS A 248 8.64 23.48 -2.47
C HIS A 248 9.11 22.36 -3.40
N SER A 249 9.09 22.67 -4.69
CA SER A 249 9.97 22.12 -5.71
C SER A 249 11.45 22.28 -5.32
N VAL A 250 11.98 21.34 -4.54
CA VAL A 250 13.41 21.18 -4.27
C VAL A 250 13.85 19.81 -4.77
N ASN A 251 14.06 19.75 -6.08
CA ASN A 251 15.29 19.20 -6.67
C ASN A 251 15.23 19.32 -8.20
N LYS A 252 15.48 20.56 -8.68
CA LYS A 252 16.16 20.72 -9.96
C LYS A 252 17.62 20.33 -9.74
N GLN A 253 18.01 19.09 -10.03
CA GLN A 253 19.40 18.79 -10.32
C GLN A 253 19.60 18.47 -11.81
N LYS A 254 20.32 19.41 -12.41
CA LYS A 254 20.94 19.41 -13.72
C LYS A 254 21.71 18.11 -13.98
N SER A 255 21.40 17.46 -15.10
CA SER A 255 22.36 17.12 -16.17
C SER A 255 23.77 16.65 -15.75
N CYS A 256 23.99 15.34 -15.86
CA CYS A 256 25.03 14.61 -16.63
C CYS A 256 24.74 13.11 -16.33
N ASP A 257 24.54 12.18 -17.26
CA ASP A 257 25.36 11.86 -18.42
C ASP A 257 24.55 11.19 -19.53
N LYS A 258 25.04 11.41 -20.75
CA LYS A 258 24.59 10.75 -21.97
C LYS A 258 25.05 9.29 -21.94
N ASN A 259 24.11 8.34 -21.79
CA ASN A 259 24.04 7.08 -22.56
C ASN A 259 23.01 6.14 -21.92
N GLN A 260 21.76 6.22 -22.37
CA GLN A 260 20.82 5.08 -22.36
C GLN A 260 19.65 5.44 -23.29
N LYS A 261 19.95 5.51 -24.59
CA LYS A 261 18.95 5.25 -25.62
C LYS A 261 18.93 3.75 -25.82
N ILE A 262 17.83 3.09 -25.49
CA ILE A 262 17.20 1.98 -26.23
C ILE A 262 16.00 1.50 -25.38
N PHE A 263 14.84 1.37 -26.04
CA PHE A 263 13.49 1.06 -25.53
C PHE A 263 12.65 2.19 -24.93
N SER A 264 12.24 3.12 -25.78
CA SER A 264 10.93 3.78 -25.62
C SER A 264 10.39 4.23 -26.98
N LYS A 265 9.59 3.38 -27.64
CA LYS A 265 8.80 3.77 -28.81
C LYS A 265 7.36 4.09 -28.35
N LYS A 266 7.02 5.37 -28.54
CA LYS A 266 5.68 5.97 -28.64
C LYS A 266 4.81 5.98 -27.37
N LYS A 267 5.03 6.99 -26.52
CA LYS A 267 3.92 7.78 -25.96
C LYS A 267 4.12 9.23 -26.40
N LYS A 268 3.05 9.82 -26.93
CA LYS A 268 3.02 11.13 -27.61
C LYS A 268 3.27 12.22 -26.56
N LYS A 269 4.09 13.19 -26.94
CA LYS A 269 4.67 14.26 -26.12
C LYS A 269 3.77 15.49 -26.17
N THR A 270 3.08 15.79 -25.07
CA THR A 270 2.29 16.97 -24.66
C THR A 270 1.63 16.47 -23.36
N ASP A 271 2.08 16.79 -22.15
CA ASP A 271 2.21 18.11 -21.56
C ASP A 271 3.34 18.13 -20.52
N GLU A 272 3.72 19.33 -20.09
CA GLU A 272 4.59 19.54 -18.94
C GLU A 272 4.00 18.80 -17.72
N GLU A 273 4.69 17.77 -17.21
CA GLU A 273 4.30 17.01 -16.01
C GLU A 273 4.42 17.89 -14.77
N ASN A 274 3.48 18.82 -14.62
CA ASN A 274 3.00 19.22 -13.32
C ASN A 274 2.31 17.99 -12.74
N PHE A 275 2.93 17.35 -11.74
CA PHE A 275 2.28 16.38 -10.85
C PHE A 275 1.12 17.10 -10.11
N GLY A 276 -0.01 17.29 -10.81
CA GLY A 276 -1.12 18.16 -10.39
C GLY A 276 -1.98 17.60 -9.26
N GLY A 277 -1.74 16.37 -8.82
CA GLY A 277 -2.31 15.81 -7.61
C GLY A 277 -1.41 14.71 -7.05
N SER A 278 -1.28 14.67 -5.73
CA SER A 278 -0.57 13.60 -5.03
C SER A 278 -1.56 12.53 -4.62
N LEU A 279 -1.24 11.27 -4.91
CA LEU A 279 -2.02 10.14 -4.45
C LEU A 279 -1.86 10.00 -2.93
N ALA A 280 -2.97 9.81 -2.22
CA ALA A 280 -2.98 9.80 -0.77
C ALA A 280 -3.91 8.73 -0.21
N LEU A 281 -3.54 8.13 0.92
CA LEU A 281 -4.49 7.42 1.78
C LEU A 281 -4.79 8.29 2.99
N VAL A 282 -6.09 8.46 3.26
CA VAL A 282 -6.58 9.26 4.37
C VAL A 282 -7.25 8.31 5.36
N PRO A 283 -6.56 7.97 6.48
CA PRO A 283 -7.14 7.10 7.50
C PRO A 283 -8.51 7.61 7.95
N LEU A 284 -9.40 6.68 8.30
CA LEU A 284 -10.80 6.91 8.64
C LEU A 284 -11.68 7.27 7.42
N VAL A 285 -11.28 8.26 6.60
CA VAL A 285 -12.06 8.66 5.41
C VAL A 285 -12.17 7.50 4.41
N ASP A 286 -11.11 6.70 4.25
CA ASP A 286 -11.08 5.51 3.42
C ASP A 286 -11.95 4.33 3.93
N MET A 287 -12.69 4.53 5.03
CA MET A 287 -13.71 3.60 5.53
C MET A 287 -15.13 4.00 5.11
N LEU A 288 -15.30 5.15 4.44
CA LEU A 288 -16.58 5.51 3.82
C LEU A 288 -16.85 4.57 2.65
N ASN A 289 -17.98 3.88 2.71
CA ASN A 289 -18.44 3.05 1.59
C ASN A 289 -19.12 3.92 0.55
N HIS A 290 -19.02 3.52 -0.72
CA HIS A 290 -19.64 4.25 -1.81
C HIS A 290 -21.16 4.00 -1.85
N SER A 291 -21.93 5.07 -2.00
CA SER A 291 -23.34 5.06 -2.38
C SER A 291 -23.49 5.84 -3.69
N PRO A 292 -24.33 5.39 -4.64
CA PRO A 292 -24.64 6.17 -5.84
C PRO A 292 -25.35 7.49 -5.48
N ASP A 293 -26.02 7.54 -4.33
CA ASP A 293 -26.64 8.73 -3.78
C ASP A 293 -25.66 9.42 -2.82
N ALA A 294 -25.05 10.52 -3.27
CA ALA A 294 -24.08 11.30 -2.49
C ALA A 294 -24.67 11.97 -1.22
N SER A 295 -25.96 11.77 -0.95
CA SER A 295 -26.70 12.34 0.18
C SER A 295 -27.07 11.33 1.28
N VAL A 296 -26.64 10.07 1.15
CA VAL A 296 -26.92 8.99 2.11
C VAL A 296 -25.64 8.58 2.82
#